data_AF-I4G602-F1
#
_entry.id   AF-I4G602-F1
#
_cell.length_a   1.000
_cell.length_b   1.000
_cell.length_c   1.000
_cell.angle_alpha   90.00
_cell.angle_beta   90.00
_cell.angle_gamma   90.00
#
_symmetry.space_group_name_H-M   'P 1'
#
loop_
_entity.id
_entity.type
_entity.pdbx_description
1 polymer ?
#
loop_
_entity_poly.entity_id
_entity_poly.type
_entity_poly.pdbx_seq_one_letter_code
_entity_poly.pdbx_strand_id
1 'polypeptide(L)' 'MIALDESVSKAITKGLRMGGIDVTISSEEGLIGASDEEQLAYALSQG' A
#
# COMPACT_ATOMS: atom_id res chain seq x y z
N MET A 1 -0.01 -6.78 -6.69
CA MET A 1 -0.37 -5.53 -6.00
C MET A 1 0.70 -5.24 -4.95
N ILE A 2 1.27 -4.03 -4.90
CA ILE A 2 2.30 -3.65 -3.92
C ILE A 2 1.64 -2.80 -2.83
N ALA A 3 1.73 -3.24 -1.58
CA ALA A 3 1.29 -2.45 -0.43
C ALA A 3 2.39 -1.45 -0.05
N LEU A 4 2.03 -0.16 0.01
CA LEU A 4 2.92 0.92 0.42
C LEU A 4 2.48 1.48 1.77
N ASP A 5 3.46 1.78 2.60
CA ASP A 5 3.23 2.40 3.89
C ASP A 5 2.68 3.83 3.76
N GLU A 6 1.98 4.30 4.79
CA GLU A 6 1.37 5.63 4.87
C GLU A 6 2.39 6.77 4.81
N SER A 7 3.64 6.50 5.19
CA SER A 7 4.75 7.45 5.07
C SER A 7 5.22 7.65 3.63
N VAL A 8 4.83 6.76 2.70
CA VAL A 8 5.24 6.88 1.31
C VAL A 8 4.51 8.03 0.64
N SER A 9 5.28 8.97 0.10
CA SER A 9 4.74 10.14 -0.57
C SER A 9 3.81 9.77 -1.73
N LYS A 10 2.66 10.44 -1.82
CA LYS A 10 1.67 10.25 -2.89
C LYS A 10 2.26 10.42 -4.30
N ALA A 11 3.36 11.16 -4.44
CA ALA A 11 4.08 11.30 -5.71
C ALA A 11 4.69 9.97 -6.20
N ILE A 12 5.20 9.15 -5.27
CA ILE A 12 5.75 7.81 -5.56
C ILE A 12 4.63 6.86 -5.97
N THR A 13 3.52 6.83 -5.21
CA THR A 13 2.35 6.01 -5.55
C THR A 13 1.80 6.38 -6.92
N LYS A 14 1.69 7.68 -7.23
CA LYS A 14 1.23 8.15 -8.53
C LYS A 14 2.16 7.72 -9.66
N GLY A 15 3.48 7.80 -9.45
CA GLY A 15 4.48 7.32 -10.43
C GLY A 15 4.36 5.82 -10.70
N LEU A 16 4.16 5.02 -9.66
CA LEU A 16 3.98 3.57 -9.77
C LEU A 16 2.68 3.20 -10.49
N ARG A 17 1.56 3.85 -10.15
CA ARG A 17 0.28 3.69 -10.88
C ARG A 17 0.40 4.07 -12.35
N MET A 18 1.07 5.19 -12.65
CA MET A 18 1.34 5.61 -14.03
C MET A 18 2.22 4.62 -14.79
N GLY A 19 3.10 3.90 -14.08
CA GLY A 19 3.90 2.80 -14.63
C GLY A 19 3.14 1.49 -14.82
N GLY A 20 1.82 1.45 -14.56
CA GLY A 20 1.02 0.23 -14.64
C GLY A 20 1.24 -0.75 -13.48
N ILE A 21 1.94 -0.31 -12.43
CA ILE A 21 2.13 -1.09 -11.22
C ILE A 21 0.95 -0.80 -10.29
N ASP A 22 0.22 -1.84 -9.96
CA ASP A 22 -0.91 -1.74 -9.04
C ASP A 22 -0.40 -1.61 -7.60
N VAL A 23 -0.59 -0.42 -7.02
CA VAL A 23 -0.13 -0.04 -5.67
C VAL A 23 -1.29 0.42 -4.82
N THR A 24 -1.32 -0.09 -3.60
CA THR A 24 -2.33 0.20 -2.57
C THR A 24 -1.62 0.81 -1.38
N ILE A 25 -2.08 1.99 -0.94
CA ILE A 25 -1.53 2.62 0.26
C ILE A 25 -2.34 2.11 1.46
N SER A 26 -1.68 1.77 2.57
CA SER A 26 -2.35 1.40 3.83
C SER A 26 -3.43 2.41 4.25
N SER A 27 -3.21 3.70 3.97
CA SER A 27 -4.17 4.77 4.19
C SER A 27 -5.48 4.67 3.39
N GLU A 28 -5.47 4.06 2.20
CA GLU A 28 -6.69 3.90 1.38
C GLU A 28 -7.54 2.70 1.85
N GLU A 29 -6.94 1.73 2.53
CA GLU A 29 -7.59 0.51 3.07
C GLU A 29 -7.97 0.64 4.56
N GLY A 30 -7.83 1.84 5.15
CA GLY A 30 -8.14 2.05 6.57
C GLY A 30 -7.16 1.37 7.52
N LEU A 31 -5.97 0.99 7.05
CA LEU A 31 -4.89 0.36 7.83
C LEU A 31 -3.96 1.39 8.49
N ILE A 32 -4.44 2.64 8.67
CA ILE A 32 -3.63 3.69 9.32
C ILE A 32 -3.39 3.29 10.78
N GLY A 33 -2.12 3.09 11.13
CA GLY A 33 -1.72 2.60 12.46
C GLY A 33 -1.89 1.10 12.70
N ALA A 34 -2.14 0.31 11.65
CA ALA A 34 -2.10 -1.16 11.74
C ALA A 34 -0.66 -1.65 11.94
N SER A 35 -0.48 -2.72 12.71
CA SER A 35 0.84 -3.33 12.94
C SER A 35 1.45 -3.83 11.63
N ASP A 36 2.78 -3.88 11.53
CA ASP A 36 3.51 -4.48 10.40
C ASP A 36 2.96 -5.87 10.04
N GLU A 37 2.56 -6.65 11.04
CA GLU A 37 1.96 -7.98 10.87
C GLU A 37 0.58 -7.93 10.19
N GLU A 38 -0.24 -6.93 10.51
CA GLU A 38 -1.56 -6.72 9.89
C GLU A 38 -1.42 -6.21 8.46
N GLN A 39 -0.46 -5.32 8.20
CA GLN A 39 -0.12 -4.85 6.86
C GLN A 39 0.40 -6.01 5.97
N LEU A 40 1.25 -6.88 6.53
CA LEU A 40 1.75 -8.08 5.84
C LEU A 40 0.63 -9.09 5.56
N ALA A 41 -0.26 -9.34 6.53
CA ALA A 41 -1.40 -10.23 6.36
C ALA A 41 -2.36 -9.73 5.28
N TYR A 42 -2.61 -8.41 5.22
CA TYR A 42 -3.41 -7.81 4.16
C TYR A 42 -2.76 -7.99 2.79
N ALA A 43 -1.47 -7.68 2.65
CA ALA A 43 -0.74 -7.85 1.39
C ALA A 43 -0.75 -9.30 0.90
N LEU A 44 -0.64 -10.28 1.81
CA LEU A 44 -0.76 -11.71 1.49
C LEU A 44 -2.17 -12.12 1.09
N SER A 45 -3.21 -11.50 1.67
CA SER A 45 -4.61 -11.81 1.36
C SER A 45 -5.08 -11.31 -0.01
N GLN A 46 -4.34 -10.37 -0.60
CA GLN A 46 -4.66 -9.71 -1.88
C GLN A 46 -3.79 -10.23 -3.05
N GLY A 47 -3.10 -11.35 -2.84
CA GLY A 47 -2.29 -12.06 -3.83
C GLY A 47 -3.10 -13.04 -4.68
#